data_AF-A0A931KHF5-F1
#
_entry.id   AF-A0A931KHF5-F1
#
_cell.length_a   1.000
_cell.length_b   1.000
_cell.length_c   1.000
_cell.angle_alpha   90.00
_cell.angle_beta   90.00
_cell.angle_gamma   90.00
#
_symmetry.space_group_name_H-M   'P 1'
#
loop_
_entity.id
_entity.type
_entity.pdbx_description
1 polymer ?
#
loop_
_entity_poly.entity_id
_entity_poly.type
_entity_poly.pdbx_seq_one_letter_code
_entity_poly.pdbx_strand_id
1 'polypeptide(L)'
;MELHSTLYRERFLIHEDTEEVIALSNRFPMVLYNADGTPAEFFVIRSQTMHCALRMGSRILKSFLELGPVAGRAVPFKWADAWDDVVSHHERLYNPKIWCTVYKDGQIVFDQGEPHPFLNIIEQCDRLNRENYEETIKIAEDAFRKLGKRVRINHNLMIGLLLHFTKKEARCGLISRGAERKGTFNCTITPKEKNPLNMVHCLEVCADYLEAIQLSFEIGASHQNHEAGRLGHSEKKEMQYKMKQAEERIRRIEASITSFESLYNVRYRPEKPAFSLFISEAERKLKDTTSDEAP
;
A
#
# COMPACT_ATOMS: atom_id res chain seq x y z
N MET A 1 16.56 -2.01 17.01
CA MET A 1 15.25 -2.19 16.40
C MET A 1 15.42 -2.96 15.10
N GLU A 2 14.50 -3.87 14.85
CA GLU A 2 14.28 -4.56 13.59
C GLU A 2 12.83 -4.27 13.17
N LEU A 3 12.55 -4.36 11.87
CA LEU A 3 11.19 -4.22 11.35
C LEU A 3 10.92 -5.40 10.40
N HIS A 4 10.01 -6.27 10.83
CA HIS A 4 9.53 -7.41 10.06
C HIS A 4 8.04 -7.25 9.87
N SER A 5 7.58 -7.16 8.63
CA SER A 5 6.17 -6.93 8.33
C SER A 5 5.82 -7.35 6.90
N THR A 6 4.53 -7.57 6.67
CA THR A 6 3.97 -7.87 5.37
C THR A 6 2.87 -6.87 5.07
N LEU A 7 2.91 -6.26 3.89
CA LEU A 7 1.79 -5.49 3.35
C LEU A 7 0.89 -6.45 2.57
N TYR A 8 -0.38 -6.46 2.93
CA TYR A 8 -1.40 -7.28 2.30
C TYR A 8 -2.33 -6.44 1.44
N ARG A 9 -2.82 -7.02 0.34
CA ARG A 9 -4.00 -6.59 -0.40
C ARG A 9 -5.14 -7.52 -0.01
N GLU A 10 -6.27 -6.94 0.34
CA GLU A 10 -7.42 -7.66 0.86
C GLU A 10 -8.65 -7.33 0.04
N ARG A 11 -9.41 -8.38 -0.25
CA ARG A 11 -10.75 -8.29 -0.81
C ARG A 11 -11.68 -9.13 0.07
N PHE A 12 -12.67 -8.47 0.64
CA PHE A 12 -13.77 -9.10 1.35
C PHE A 12 -15.00 -9.05 0.48
N LEU A 13 -15.58 -10.22 0.23
CA LEU A 13 -16.88 -10.37 -0.40
C LEU A 13 -17.88 -10.75 0.68
N ILE A 14 -18.73 -9.81 1.03
CA ILE A 14 -19.67 -9.89 2.15
C ILE A 14 -21.05 -10.15 1.56
N HIS A 15 -21.62 -11.31 1.84
CA HIS A 15 -22.97 -11.68 1.46
C HIS A 15 -23.89 -11.50 2.66
N GLU A 16 -24.86 -10.60 2.55
CA GLU A 16 -25.92 -10.38 3.54
C GLU A 16 -27.26 -10.63 2.84
N ASP A 17 -27.91 -11.76 3.15
CA ASP A 17 -29.12 -12.24 2.49
C ASP A 17 -29.03 -12.26 0.94
N THR A 18 -29.57 -11.24 0.27
CA THR A 18 -29.55 -11.06 -1.20
C THR A 18 -28.57 -10.00 -1.69
N GLU A 19 -27.94 -9.26 -0.78
CA GLU A 19 -27.00 -8.19 -1.11
C GLU A 19 -25.55 -8.70 -1.06
N GLU A 20 -24.76 -8.25 -2.03
CA GLU A 20 -23.33 -8.50 -2.10
C GLU A 20 -22.58 -7.18 -1.97
N VAL A 21 -21.70 -7.10 -0.99
CA VAL A 21 -20.89 -5.91 -0.72
C VAL A 21 -19.41 -6.28 -0.81
N ILE A 22 -18.64 -5.46 -1.53
CA ILE A 22 -17.20 -5.64 -1.69
C ILE A 22 -16.47 -4.59 -0.86
N ALA A 23 -15.66 -5.04 0.10
CA ALA A 23 -14.72 -4.18 0.82
C ALA A 23 -13.29 -4.49 0.37
N LEU A 24 -12.60 -3.49 -0.16
CA LEU A 24 -11.19 -3.58 -0.57
C LEU A 24 -10.32 -2.82 0.43
N SER A 25 -9.13 -3.34 0.73
CA SER A 25 -8.17 -2.66 1.61
C SER A 25 -6.75 -3.09 1.29
N ASN A 26 -5.78 -2.21 1.55
CA ASN A 26 -4.40 -2.63 1.79
C ASN A 26 -4.14 -2.57 3.28
N ARG A 27 -3.53 -3.61 3.87
CA ARG A 27 -3.32 -3.73 5.32
C ARG A 27 -1.83 -3.89 5.62
N PHE A 28 -1.29 -2.99 6.44
CA PHE A 28 0.10 -2.99 6.87
C PHE A 28 0.18 -3.05 8.41
N PRO A 29 0.22 -4.27 9.00
CA PRO A 29 0.49 -4.44 10.42
C PRO A 29 1.96 -4.14 10.73
N MET A 30 2.23 -3.29 11.71
CA MET A 30 3.58 -2.85 12.07
C MET A 30 3.76 -2.93 13.58
N VAL A 31 4.70 -3.77 14.01
CA VAL A 31 5.18 -3.82 15.39
C VAL A 31 6.42 -2.95 15.50
N LEU A 32 6.41 -2.01 16.43
CA LEU A 32 7.55 -1.17 16.79
C LEU A 32 8.19 -1.75 18.04
N TYR A 33 9.51 -1.89 18.03
CA TYR A 33 10.26 -2.54 19.11
C TYR A 33 11.16 -1.55 19.84
N ASN A 34 11.22 -1.67 21.17
CA ASN A 34 12.18 -0.98 22.00
C ASN A 34 13.63 -1.40 21.67
N ALA A 35 14.60 -0.68 22.24
CA ALA A 35 16.02 -0.98 22.04
C ALA A 35 16.42 -2.39 22.52
N ASP A 36 15.73 -2.93 23.52
CA ASP A 36 15.90 -4.27 24.08
C ASP A 36 15.20 -5.38 23.28
N GLY A 37 14.47 -5.03 22.22
CA GLY A 37 13.73 -5.97 21.38
C GLY A 37 12.34 -6.34 21.90
N THR A 38 11.86 -5.72 22.99
CA THR A 38 10.48 -5.90 23.44
C THR A 38 9.50 -5.13 22.55
N PRO A 39 8.31 -5.69 22.22
CA PRO A 39 7.28 -4.94 21.49
C PRO A 39 6.84 -3.71 22.30
N ALA A 40 6.97 -2.53 21.70
CA ALA A 40 6.58 -1.26 22.31
C ALA A 40 5.15 -0.87 21.91
N GLU A 41 4.87 -0.88 20.61
CA GLU A 41 3.57 -0.50 20.06
C GLU A 41 3.23 -1.35 18.83
N PHE A 42 1.94 -1.60 18.66
CA PHE A 42 1.39 -2.27 17.49
C PHE A 42 0.39 -1.38 16.79
N PHE A 43 0.68 -1.09 15.52
CA PHE A 43 -0.19 -0.34 14.63
C PHE A 43 -0.63 -1.22 13.47
N VAL A 44 -1.86 -1.02 13.00
CA VAL A 44 -2.30 -1.52 11.70
C VAL A 44 -2.65 -0.30 10.87
N ILE A 45 -2.00 -0.16 9.71
CA ILE A 45 -2.31 0.89 8.77
C ILE A 45 -3.12 0.30 7.63
N ARG A 46 -4.34 0.81 7.42
CA ARG A 46 -5.16 0.51 6.26
C ARG A 46 -5.25 1.71 5.34
N SER A 47 -5.20 1.49 4.04
CA SER A 47 -5.46 2.56 3.07
C SER A 47 -5.89 2.02 1.71
N GLN A 48 -6.43 2.91 0.88
CA GLN A 48 -6.90 2.56 -0.46
C GLN A 48 -5.76 2.11 -1.40
N THR A 49 -4.55 2.65 -1.24
CA THR A 49 -3.38 2.32 -2.06
C THR A 49 -2.24 1.80 -1.20
N MET A 50 -1.48 0.83 -1.71
CA MET A 50 -0.40 0.19 -0.96
C MET A 50 0.70 1.17 -0.53
N HIS A 51 1.11 2.08 -1.42
CA HIS A 51 2.19 3.03 -1.14
C HIS A 51 1.77 4.05 -0.08
N CYS A 52 0.50 4.46 -0.02
CA CYS A 52 -0.02 5.28 1.07
C CYS A 52 0.10 4.56 2.43
N ALA A 53 -0.23 3.27 2.50
CA ALA A 53 -0.09 2.49 3.73
C ALA A 53 1.36 2.50 4.24
N LEU A 54 2.33 2.28 3.33
CA LEU A 54 3.75 2.24 3.69
C LEU A 54 4.30 3.61 4.05
N ARG A 55 3.92 4.68 3.34
CA ARG A 55 4.35 6.04 3.67
C ARG A 55 3.79 6.50 5.01
N MET A 56 2.53 6.17 5.31
CA MET A 56 1.99 6.45 6.63
C MET A 56 2.74 5.64 7.71
N GLY A 57 3.04 4.37 7.42
CA GLY A 57 3.94 3.55 8.25
C GLY A 57 5.33 4.18 8.45
N SER A 58 5.92 4.79 7.42
CA SER A 58 7.22 5.45 7.51
C SER A 58 7.19 6.72 8.36
N ARG A 59 6.10 7.50 8.31
CA ARG A 59 5.89 8.65 9.21
C ARG A 59 5.78 8.23 10.67
N ILE A 60 5.03 7.16 10.95
CA ILE A 60 4.90 6.58 12.30
C ILE A 60 6.27 6.06 12.78
N LEU A 61 6.97 5.28 11.95
CA LEU A 61 8.29 4.72 12.26
C LEU A 61 9.33 5.82 12.53
N LYS A 62 9.35 6.86 11.69
CA LYS A 62 10.25 8.01 11.86
C LYS A 62 10.01 8.69 13.20
N SER A 63 8.76 9.00 13.50
CA SER A 63 8.42 9.62 14.76
C SER A 63 8.75 8.74 15.96
N PHE A 64 8.58 7.43 15.84
CA PHE A 64 8.95 6.50 16.90
C PHE A 64 10.46 6.50 17.17
N LEU A 65 11.26 6.46 16.10
CA LEU A 65 12.72 6.49 16.19
C LEU A 65 13.27 7.80 16.74
N GLU A 66 12.62 8.92 16.43
CA GLU A 66 13.09 10.26 16.83
C GLU A 66 12.61 10.66 18.23
N LEU A 67 11.37 10.31 18.59
CA LEU A 67 10.69 10.84 19.78
C LEU A 67 10.25 9.74 20.78
N GLY A 68 10.51 8.46 20.49
CA GLY A 68 10.02 7.33 21.28
C GLY A 68 8.55 6.99 20.97
N PRO A 69 7.86 6.24 21.86
CA PRO A 69 6.48 5.79 21.66
C PRO A 69 5.55 6.90 21.12
N VAL A 70 4.82 6.56 20.06
CA VAL A 70 3.93 7.46 19.33
C VAL A 70 2.68 7.75 20.16
N ALA A 71 2.13 6.75 20.84
CA ALA A 71 1.04 6.93 21.79
C ALA A 71 1.55 7.40 23.16
N GLY A 72 0.73 8.22 23.82
CA GLY A 72 0.95 8.60 25.22
C GLY A 72 2.01 9.68 25.46
N ARG A 73 2.62 10.24 24.42
CA ARG A 73 3.54 11.37 24.52
C ARG A 73 2.83 12.70 24.81
N ALA A 74 3.53 13.63 25.46
CA ALA A 74 2.98 14.93 25.85
C ALA A 74 2.58 15.82 24.66
N VAL A 75 3.39 15.82 23.59
CA VAL A 75 3.06 16.50 22.33
C VAL A 75 2.54 15.45 21.35
N PRO A 76 1.24 15.38 21.02
CA PRO A 76 0.67 14.27 20.27
C PRO A 76 1.22 14.14 18.84
N PHE A 77 1.06 12.96 18.24
CA PHE A 77 1.35 12.76 16.83
C PHE A 77 0.33 13.50 15.96
N LYS A 78 0.83 14.34 15.06
CA LYS A 78 0.01 15.15 14.16
C LYS A 78 -0.40 14.28 12.98
N TRP A 79 -1.41 13.44 13.20
CA TRP A 79 -1.86 12.44 12.23
C TRP A 79 -2.29 13.05 10.90
N ALA A 80 -3.05 14.16 10.95
CA ALA A 80 -3.51 14.86 9.76
C ALA A 80 -2.35 15.43 8.94
N ASP A 81 -1.42 16.16 9.57
CA ASP A 81 -0.21 16.68 8.90
C ASP A 81 0.61 15.54 8.27
N ALA A 82 0.76 14.41 8.98
CA ALA A 82 1.49 13.26 8.47
C ALA A 82 0.79 12.64 7.24
N TRP A 83 -0.53 12.51 7.27
CA TRP A 83 -1.30 12.05 6.12
C TRP A 83 -1.21 13.03 4.96
N ASP A 84 -1.23 14.33 5.25
CA ASP A 84 -1.13 15.35 4.22
C ASP A 84 0.22 15.29 3.48
N ASP A 85 1.29 14.97 4.19
CA ASP A 85 2.62 14.73 3.61
C ASP A 85 2.75 13.40 2.86
N VAL A 86 1.86 12.44 3.12
CA VAL A 86 1.87 11.10 2.52
C VAL A 86 1.22 11.10 1.14
N VAL A 87 0.08 11.79 1.00
CA VAL A 87 -0.71 11.79 -0.23
C VAL A 87 -0.04 12.66 -1.29
N SER A 88 0.31 12.06 -2.42
CA SER A 88 0.95 12.80 -3.50
C SER A 88 -0.01 13.82 -4.13
N HIS A 89 0.53 14.89 -4.72
CA HIS A 89 -0.30 15.85 -5.44
C HIS A 89 -1.14 15.18 -6.55
N HIS A 90 -0.59 14.16 -7.20
CA HIS A 90 -1.30 13.37 -8.21
C HIS A 90 -2.51 12.64 -7.59
N GLU A 91 -2.34 11.99 -6.44
CA GLU A 91 -3.42 11.30 -5.75
C GLU A 91 -4.54 12.25 -5.32
N ARG A 92 -4.20 13.44 -4.79
CA ARG A 92 -5.21 14.43 -4.39
C ARG A 92 -6.07 14.88 -5.56
N LEU A 93 -5.47 15.08 -6.74
CA LEU A 93 -6.17 15.55 -7.92
C LEU A 93 -7.04 14.47 -8.56
N TYR A 94 -6.51 13.24 -8.66
CA TYR A 94 -7.11 12.19 -9.50
C TYR A 94 -7.70 11.01 -8.73
N ASN A 95 -7.61 11.02 -7.39
CA ASN A 95 -8.24 10.05 -6.52
C ASN A 95 -8.94 10.75 -5.33
N PRO A 96 -10.08 11.42 -5.57
CA PRO A 96 -10.77 12.21 -4.54
C PRO A 96 -11.36 11.36 -3.41
N LYS A 97 -11.47 10.05 -3.60
CA LYS A 97 -11.97 9.09 -2.60
C LYS A 97 -10.85 8.40 -1.82
N ILE A 98 -9.62 8.95 -1.87
CA ILE A 98 -8.50 8.38 -1.13
C ILE A 98 -8.77 8.39 0.37
N TRP A 99 -8.44 7.28 1.02
CA TRP A 99 -8.68 7.08 2.43
C TRP A 99 -7.53 6.35 3.12
N CYS A 100 -7.39 6.60 4.41
CA CYS A 100 -6.47 5.92 5.31
C CYS A 100 -7.05 5.85 6.72
N THR A 101 -6.91 4.69 7.35
CA THR A 101 -7.28 4.47 8.75
C THR A 101 -6.11 3.82 9.46
N VAL A 102 -5.69 4.39 10.58
CA VAL A 102 -4.65 3.83 11.45
C VAL A 102 -5.29 3.33 12.74
N TYR A 103 -5.00 2.08 13.05
CA TYR A 103 -5.46 1.42 14.26
C TYR A 103 -4.28 1.22 15.19
N LYS A 104 -4.45 1.54 16.47
CA LYS A 104 -3.56 1.11 17.54
C LYS A 104 -4.30 0.12 18.41
N ASP A 105 -3.75 -1.10 18.53
CA ASP A 105 -4.38 -2.17 19.30
C ASP A 105 -5.87 -2.33 18.95
N GLY A 106 -6.23 -2.34 17.65
CA GLY A 106 -7.61 -2.47 17.15
C GLY A 106 -8.54 -1.27 17.35
N GLN A 107 -8.05 -0.16 17.93
CA GLN A 107 -8.79 1.09 18.05
C GLN A 107 -8.30 2.12 17.03
N ILE A 108 -9.24 2.85 16.42
CA ILE A 108 -8.90 3.91 15.47
C ILE A 108 -8.20 5.06 16.21
N VAL A 109 -7.00 5.40 15.77
CA VAL A 109 -6.25 6.58 16.25
C VAL A 109 -6.17 7.69 15.19
N PHE A 110 -6.44 7.34 13.93
CA PHE A 110 -6.57 8.28 12.83
C PHE A 110 -7.48 7.68 11.76
N ASP A 111 -8.34 8.50 11.16
CA ASP A 111 -9.19 8.11 10.05
C ASP A 111 -9.41 9.32 9.12
N GLN A 112 -9.34 9.08 7.81
CA GLN A 112 -9.55 10.09 6.78
C GLN A 112 -10.16 9.43 5.54
N GLY A 113 -11.15 10.09 4.95
CA GLY A 113 -11.88 9.59 3.78
C GLY A 113 -13.06 8.69 4.19
N GLU A 114 -13.46 7.79 3.29
CA GLU A 114 -14.62 6.91 3.49
C GLU A 114 -14.21 5.43 3.33
N PRO A 115 -13.46 4.86 4.29
CA PRO A 115 -13.19 3.42 4.30
C PRO A 115 -14.49 2.64 4.50
N HIS A 116 -14.53 1.40 4.00
CA HIS A 116 -15.70 0.55 4.23
C HIS A 116 -15.84 0.20 5.73
N PRO A 117 -17.00 0.43 6.39
CA PRO A 117 -17.14 0.27 7.86
C PRO A 117 -16.80 -1.12 8.39
N PHE A 118 -16.97 -2.16 7.57
CA PHE A 118 -16.57 -3.53 7.87
C PHE A 118 -15.09 -3.66 8.29
N LEU A 119 -14.19 -2.83 7.74
CA LEU A 119 -12.76 -2.89 8.07
C LEU A 119 -12.51 -2.59 9.56
N ASN A 120 -13.30 -1.68 10.15
CA ASN A 120 -13.23 -1.36 11.57
C ASN A 120 -13.62 -2.58 12.44
N ILE A 121 -14.65 -3.32 12.01
CA ILE A 121 -15.12 -4.52 12.71
C ILE A 121 -14.03 -5.59 12.67
N ILE A 122 -13.41 -5.82 11.51
CA ILE A 122 -12.33 -6.80 11.38
C ILE A 122 -11.13 -6.47 12.27
N GLU A 123 -10.68 -5.21 12.36
CA GLU A 123 -9.57 -4.87 13.26
C GLU A 123 -9.92 -5.00 14.74
N GLN A 124 -11.18 -4.74 15.11
CA GLN A 124 -11.65 -4.98 16.48
C GLN A 124 -11.71 -6.48 16.81
N CYS A 125 -12.09 -7.32 15.85
CA CYS A 125 -12.06 -8.77 15.99
C CYS A 125 -10.62 -9.29 16.05
N ASP A 126 -9.71 -8.76 15.23
CA ASP A 126 -8.29 -9.16 15.20
C ASP A 126 -7.59 -8.86 16.53
N ARG A 127 -7.94 -7.73 17.14
CA ARG A 127 -7.47 -7.38 18.49
C ARG A 127 -7.77 -8.46 19.54
N LEU A 128 -8.90 -9.16 19.40
CA LEU A 128 -9.30 -10.24 20.28
C LEU A 128 -8.61 -11.56 19.93
N ASN A 129 -8.04 -11.70 18.72
CA ASN A 129 -7.44 -12.92 18.20
C ASN A 129 -6.07 -12.68 17.55
N ARG A 130 -5.14 -12.09 18.32
CA ARG A 130 -3.83 -11.61 17.81
C ARG A 130 -2.93 -12.67 17.16
N GLU A 131 -3.22 -13.95 17.36
CA GLU A 131 -2.38 -15.06 16.87
C GLU A 131 -2.80 -15.55 15.47
N ASN A 132 -4.07 -15.39 15.08
CA ASN A 132 -4.57 -15.94 13.83
C ASN A 132 -5.55 -14.98 13.13
N TYR A 133 -5.01 -14.16 12.23
CA TYR A 133 -5.79 -13.22 11.44
C TYR A 133 -6.81 -13.89 10.51
N GLU A 134 -6.59 -15.13 10.05
CA GLU A 134 -7.58 -15.84 9.22
C GLU A 134 -8.83 -16.23 10.01
N GLU A 135 -8.67 -16.53 11.29
CA GLU A 135 -9.78 -16.83 12.20
C GLU A 135 -10.61 -15.59 12.56
N THR A 136 -10.04 -14.39 12.44
CA THR A 136 -10.75 -13.12 12.64
C THR A 136 -12.01 -13.02 11.78
N ILE A 137 -12.01 -13.62 10.58
CA ILE A 137 -13.17 -13.64 9.69
C ILE A 137 -14.34 -14.42 10.33
N LYS A 138 -14.05 -15.57 10.93
CA LYS A 138 -15.06 -16.39 11.61
C LYS A 138 -15.63 -15.66 12.82
N ILE A 139 -14.77 -14.98 13.58
CA ILE A 139 -15.19 -14.17 14.73
C ILE A 139 -16.13 -13.04 14.29
N ALA A 140 -15.83 -12.39 13.15
CA ALA A 140 -16.69 -11.36 12.60
C ALA A 140 -18.04 -11.91 12.13
N GLU A 141 -18.07 -13.04 11.42
CA GLU A 141 -19.32 -13.72 11.03
C GLU A 141 -20.17 -14.09 12.26
N ASP A 142 -19.54 -14.61 13.32
CA ASP A 142 -20.23 -14.94 14.57
C ASP A 142 -20.75 -13.68 15.30
N ALA A 143 -20.01 -12.58 15.25
CA ALA A 143 -20.44 -11.29 15.81
C ALA A 143 -21.69 -10.76 15.07
N PHE A 144 -21.70 -10.80 13.73
CA PHE A 144 -22.87 -10.45 12.94
C PHE A 144 -24.07 -11.35 13.25
N ARG A 145 -23.82 -12.66 13.39
CA ARG A 145 -24.87 -13.64 13.74
C ARG A 145 -25.52 -13.33 15.09
N LYS A 146 -24.72 -12.95 16.09
CA LYS A 146 -25.21 -12.54 17.43
C LYS A 146 -26.06 -11.27 17.37
N LEU A 147 -25.82 -10.40 16.38
CA LEU A 147 -26.61 -9.20 16.11
C LEU A 147 -27.83 -9.47 15.20
N GLY A 148 -28.13 -10.73 14.90
CA GLY A 148 -29.28 -11.13 14.08
C GLY A 148 -29.06 -11.04 12.58
N LYS A 149 -27.86 -10.69 12.11
CA LYS A 149 -27.51 -10.63 10.69
C LYS A 149 -26.87 -11.94 10.21
N ARG A 150 -27.35 -12.50 9.11
CA ARG A 150 -26.73 -13.68 8.48
C ARG A 150 -25.75 -13.23 7.42
N VAL A 151 -24.50 -13.08 7.82
CA VAL A 151 -23.42 -12.65 6.93
C VAL A 151 -22.50 -13.83 6.64
N ARG A 152 -22.14 -13.99 5.36
CA ARG A 152 -21.05 -14.87 4.92
C ARG A 152 -19.95 -14.04 4.26
N ILE A 153 -18.70 -14.28 4.62
CA ILE A 153 -17.57 -13.45 4.23
C ILE A 153 -16.55 -14.33 3.51
N ASN A 154 -16.39 -14.12 2.21
CA ASN A 154 -15.28 -14.71 1.47
C ASN A 154 -14.11 -13.70 1.47
N HIS A 155 -13.01 -14.09 2.11
CA HIS A 155 -11.82 -13.24 2.24
C HIS A 155 -10.70 -13.75 1.32
N ASN A 156 -10.18 -12.86 0.47
CA ASN A 156 -9.00 -13.10 -0.35
C ASN A 156 -7.86 -12.20 0.14
N LEU A 157 -6.84 -12.83 0.73
CA LEU A 157 -5.63 -12.19 1.23
C LEU A 157 -4.46 -12.44 0.27
N MET A 158 -3.87 -11.36 -0.24
CA MET A 158 -2.69 -11.44 -1.11
C MET A 158 -1.53 -10.65 -0.53
N ILE A 159 -0.35 -11.24 -0.48
CA ILE A 159 0.87 -10.53 -0.12
C ILE A 159 1.23 -9.56 -1.25
N GLY A 160 1.38 -8.28 -0.92
CA GLY A 160 1.86 -7.23 -1.83
C GLY A 160 3.33 -6.90 -1.64
N LEU A 161 3.80 -6.87 -0.38
CA LEU A 161 5.20 -6.60 -0.03
C LEU A 161 5.59 -7.37 1.23
N LEU A 162 6.78 -7.94 1.22
CA LEU A 162 7.44 -8.54 2.39
C LEU A 162 8.60 -7.64 2.81
N LEU A 163 8.70 -7.33 4.10
CA LEU A 163 9.76 -6.50 4.68
C LEU A 163 10.50 -7.28 5.77
N HIS A 164 11.83 -7.29 5.67
CA HIS A 164 12.71 -7.83 6.69
C HIS A 164 13.91 -6.89 6.85
N PHE A 165 13.81 -5.95 7.80
CA PHE A 165 14.79 -4.92 8.04
C PHE A 165 15.51 -5.17 9.36
N THR A 166 16.84 -5.23 9.29
CA THR A 166 17.75 -5.35 10.43
C THR A 166 18.69 -4.16 10.45
N LYS A 167 19.56 -4.06 11.46
CA LYS A 167 20.61 -3.02 11.47
C LYS A 167 21.63 -3.15 10.33
N LYS A 168 21.78 -4.35 9.74
CA LYS A 168 22.83 -4.67 8.76
C LYS A 168 22.33 -4.72 7.33
N GLU A 169 21.07 -5.10 7.15
CA GLU A 169 20.46 -5.24 5.83
C GLU A 169 18.95 -4.99 5.89
N ALA A 170 18.42 -4.44 4.79
CA ALA A 170 16.99 -4.37 4.54
C ALA A 170 16.68 -5.23 3.31
N ARG A 171 15.77 -6.19 3.47
CA ARG A 171 15.24 -6.99 2.36
C ARG A 171 13.80 -6.63 2.15
N CYS A 172 13.44 -6.35 0.91
CA CYS A 172 12.06 -6.18 0.50
C CYS A 172 11.74 -7.10 -0.69
N GLY A 173 10.63 -7.82 -0.58
CA GLY A 173 10.10 -8.70 -1.61
C GLY A 173 8.75 -8.16 -2.07
N LEU A 174 8.72 -7.49 -3.21
CA LEU A 174 7.53 -6.92 -3.82
C LEU A 174 6.92 -7.94 -4.77
N ILE A 175 5.68 -8.36 -4.49
CA ILE A 175 4.96 -9.29 -5.35
C ILE A 175 4.15 -8.47 -6.34
N SER A 176 4.70 -8.30 -7.53
CA SER A 176 4.02 -7.62 -8.62
C SER A 176 3.18 -8.64 -9.39
N ARG A 177 1.86 -8.45 -9.34
CA ARG A 177 0.92 -9.11 -10.24
C ARG A 177 0.50 -8.07 -11.27
N GLY A 178 1.25 -8.02 -12.35
CA GLY A 178 0.93 -7.23 -13.53
C GLY A 178 -0.10 -7.93 -14.42
N ALA A 179 -0.38 -7.27 -15.55
CA ALA A 179 -1.22 -7.76 -16.63
C ALA A 179 -0.86 -9.20 -17.07
N GLU A 180 0.43 -9.43 -17.36
CA GLU A 180 0.99 -10.71 -17.81
C GLU A 180 2.04 -11.29 -16.85
N ARG A 181 2.71 -10.46 -16.04
CA ARG A 181 3.74 -10.91 -15.09
C ARG A 181 3.17 -11.22 -13.71
N LYS A 182 3.27 -12.48 -13.28
CA LYS A 182 3.29 -12.86 -11.86
C LYS A 182 4.76 -12.91 -11.43
N GLY A 183 5.32 -11.77 -11.07
CA GLY A 183 6.73 -11.63 -10.74
C GLY A 183 6.94 -11.24 -9.29
N THR A 184 7.97 -11.80 -8.65
CA THR A 184 8.48 -11.27 -7.39
C THR A 184 9.74 -10.47 -7.70
N PHE A 185 9.71 -9.19 -7.34
CA PHE A 185 10.88 -8.33 -7.35
C PHE A 185 11.45 -8.28 -5.94
N ASN A 186 12.71 -8.67 -5.77
CA ASN A 186 13.42 -8.59 -4.51
C ASN A 186 14.49 -7.51 -4.60
N CYS A 187 14.55 -6.67 -3.57
CA CYS A 187 15.59 -5.69 -3.37
C CYS A 187 16.25 -5.93 -2.01
N THR A 188 17.57 -6.05 -2.01
CA THR A 188 18.39 -6.20 -0.81
C THR A 188 19.30 -4.99 -0.70
N ILE A 189 19.23 -4.31 0.42
CA ILE A 189 19.89 -3.04 0.68
C ILE A 189 20.87 -3.27 1.83
N THR A 190 22.13 -2.93 1.60
CA THR A 190 23.18 -2.95 2.62
C THR A 190 23.82 -1.57 2.75
N PRO A 191 24.27 -1.18 3.96
CA PRO A 191 24.93 0.10 4.18
C PRO A 191 26.23 0.18 3.37
N LYS A 192 26.55 1.37 2.85
CA LYS A 192 27.91 1.74 2.44
C LYS A 192 28.67 2.19 3.69
N GLU A 193 30.00 2.10 3.71
CA GLU A 193 30.85 2.29 4.92
C GLU A 193 30.50 3.53 5.77
N LYS A 194 30.06 4.63 5.15
CA LYS A 194 29.75 5.90 5.83
C LYS A 194 28.27 6.15 6.12
N ASN A 195 27.38 5.28 5.64
CA ASN A 195 25.93 5.50 5.69
C ASN A 195 25.24 4.34 6.41
N PRO A 196 24.95 4.46 7.73
CA PRO A 196 24.16 3.46 8.41
C PRO A 196 22.79 3.33 7.73
N LEU A 197 22.22 2.12 7.80
CA LEU A 197 20.95 1.83 7.17
C LEU A 197 19.83 2.62 7.87
N ASN A 198 19.11 3.43 7.10
CA ASN A 198 17.95 4.17 7.59
C ASN A 198 16.67 3.42 7.19
N MET A 199 16.03 2.76 8.17
CA MET A 199 14.81 1.97 7.93
C MET A 199 13.63 2.80 7.41
N VAL A 200 13.53 4.07 7.80
CA VAL A 200 12.51 4.99 7.29
C VAL A 200 12.71 5.18 5.79
N HIS A 201 13.94 5.46 5.38
CA HIS A 201 14.27 5.67 3.97
C HIS A 201 14.07 4.37 3.15
N CYS A 202 14.40 3.21 3.72
CA CYS A 202 14.11 1.92 3.08
C CYS A 202 12.61 1.71 2.84
N LEU A 203 11.76 2.10 3.81
CA LEU A 203 10.31 1.98 3.71
C LEU A 203 9.74 2.96 2.69
N GLU A 204 10.26 4.20 2.65
CA GLU A 204 9.90 5.22 1.65
C GLU A 204 10.24 4.75 0.23
N VAL A 205 11.42 4.17 0.00
CA VAL A 205 11.78 3.64 -1.33
C VAL A 205 10.88 2.47 -1.75
N CYS A 206 10.44 1.62 -0.80
CA CYS A 206 9.47 0.56 -1.10
C CYS A 206 8.12 1.14 -1.53
N ALA A 207 7.67 2.22 -0.89
CA ALA A 207 6.46 2.92 -1.28
C ALA A 207 6.59 3.57 -2.66
N ASP A 208 7.76 4.15 -2.98
CA ASP A 208 8.07 4.73 -4.28
C ASP A 208 7.96 3.69 -5.41
N TYR A 209 8.49 2.47 -5.22
CA TYR A 209 8.31 1.39 -6.18
C TYR A 209 6.83 1.02 -6.38
N LEU A 210 6.04 0.94 -5.30
CA LEU A 210 4.62 0.59 -5.39
C LEU A 210 3.81 1.68 -6.11
N GLU A 211 4.07 2.96 -5.83
CA GLU A 211 3.40 4.07 -6.52
C GLU A 211 3.77 4.08 -8.01
N ALA A 212 5.06 3.96 -8.35
CA ALA A 212 5.49 3.98 -9.74
C ALA A 212 4.92 2.80 -10.56
N ILE A 213 4.82 1.60 -9.98
CA ILE A 213 4.15 0.46 -10.62
C ILE A 213 2.66 0.76 -10.84
N GLN A 214 1.96 1.33 -9.85
CA GLN A 214 0.56 1.69 -10.00
C GLN A 214 0.35 2.75 -11.09
N LEU A 215 1.13 3.84 -11.06
CA LEU A 215 1.07 4.90 -12.08
C LEU A 215 1.37 4.37 -13.48
N SER A 216 2.33 3.44 -13.61
CA SER A 216 2.65 2.81 -14.89
C SER A 216 1.45 2.05 -15.46
N PHE A 217 0.70 1.33 -14.63
CA PHE A 217 -0.52 0.66 -15.05
C PHE A 217 -1.62 1.65 -15.44
N GLU A 218 -1.81 2.72 -14.67
CA GLU A 218 -2.81 3.76 -14.97
C GLU A 218 -2.53 4.49 -16.29
N ILE A 219 -1.26 4.77 -16.60
CA ILE A 219 -0.84 5.36 -17.88
C ILE A 219 -1.17 4.41 -19.03
N GLY A 220 -0.75 3.14 -18.94
CA GLY A 220 -1.00 2.17 -20.00
C GLY A 220 -2.50 1.93 -20.24
N ALA A 221 -3.30 1.91 -19.18
CA ALA A 221 -4.76 1.82 -19.29
C ALA A 221 -5.39 3.06 -19.94
N SER A 222 -4.84 4.25 -19.66
CA SER A 222 -5.31 5.50 -20.27
C SER A 222 -4.99 5.56 -21.76
N HIS A 223 -3.79 5.14 -22.20
CA HIS A 223 -3.44 5.05 -23.62
C HIS A 223 -4.46 4.23 -24.42
N GLN A 224 -4.90 3.10 -23.88
CA GLN A 224 -5.85 2.21 -24.57
C GLN A 224 -7.24 2.81 -24.72
N ASN A 225 -7.74 3.47 -23.68
CA ASN A 225 -9.02 4.18 -23.76
C ASN A 225 -8.98 5.33 -24.78
N HIS A 226 -7.82 5.98 -24.94
CA HIS A 226 -7.61 7.00 -25.96
C HIS A 226 -7.56 6.43 -27.39
N GLU A 227 -6.79 5.35 -27.60
CA GLU A 227 -6.68 4.66 -28.90
C GLU A 227 -8.01 4.08 -29.38
N ALA A 228 -8.81 3.52 -28.47
CA ALA A 228 -10.12 2.94 -28.77
C ALA A 228 -11.21 3.98 -29.16
N GLY A 229 -10.88 5.28 -29.15
CA GLY A 229 -11.80 6.35 -29.56
C GLY A 229 -13.01 6.56 -28.64
N ARG A 230 -12.99 5.97 -27.44
CA ARG A 230 -14.12 5.91 -26.50
C ARG A 230 -14.41 7.21 -25.73
N LEU A 231 -13.72 8.29 -26.06
CA LEU A 231 -13.71 9.54 -25.29
C LEU A 231 -14.06 10.75 -26.15
N GLY A 232 -14.86 11.66 -25.58
CA GLY A 232 -15.10 12.98 -26.13
C GLY A 232 -13.85 13.87 -26.12
N HIS A 233 -13.90 15.03 -26.80
CA HIS A 233 -12.74 15.92 -26.93
C HIS A 233 -12.24 16.47 -25.57
N SER A 234 -13.15 16.85 -24.68
CA SER A 234 -12.81 17.33 -23.32
C SER A 234 -12.16 16.24 -22.48
N GLU A 235 -12.73 15.03 -22.50
CA GLU A 235 -12.22 13.87 -21.75
C GLU A 235 -10.84 13.44 -22.22
N LYS A 236 -10.57 13.50 -23.54
CA LYS A 236 -9.23 13.26 -24.09
C LYS A 236 -8.20 14.24 -23.54
N LYS A 237 -8.54 15.52 -23.47
CA LYS A 237 -7.63 16.56 -22.97
C LYS A 237 -7.33 16.38 -21.48
N GLU A 238 -8.35 16.07 -20.69
CA GLU A 238 -8.18 15.78 -19.26
C GLU A 238 -7.32 14.54 -19.03
N MET A 239 -7.59 13.45 -19.76
CA MET A 239 -6.80 12.23 -19.71
C MET A 239 -5.33 12.48 -20.07
N GLN A 240 -5.05 13.22 -21.15
CA GLN A 240 -3.68 13.58 -21.53
C GLN A 240 -2.96 14.38 -20.44
N TYR A 241 -3.67 15.32 -19.79
CA TYR A 241 -3.11 16.07 -18.68
C TYR A 241 -2.82 15.19 -17.47
N LYS A 242 -3.74 14.29 -17.11
CA LYS A 242 -3.55 13.30 -16.04
C LYS A 242 -2.33 12.43 -16.29
N MET A 243 -2.18 11.92 -17.51
CA MET A 243 -1.05 11.06 -17.89
C MET A 243 0.28 11.80 -17.81
N LYS A 244 0.35 13.04 -18.33
CA LYS A 244 1.55 13.87 -18.21
C LYS A 244 1.95 14.08 -16.75
N GLN A 245 0.98 14.33 -15.87
CA GLN A 245 1.23 14.46 -14.43
C GLN A 245 1.71 13.16 -13.79
N ALA A 246 1.18 12.00 -14.22
CA ALA A 246 1.65 10.69 -13.77
C ALA A 246 3.11 10.42 -14.21
N GLU A 247 3.46 10.73 -15.46
CA GLU A 247 4.84 10.61 -15.96
C GLU A 247 5.82 11.50 -15.19
N GLU A 248 5.45 12.76 -14.94
CA GLU A 248 6.24 13.69 -14.13
C GLU A 248 6.42 13.17 -12.69
N ARG A 249 5.43 12.48 -12.14
CA ARG A 249 5.54 11.83 -10.84
C ARG A 249 6.48 10.62 -10.88
N ILE A 250 6.41 9.76 -11.90
CA ILE A 250 7.34 8.64 -12.10
C ILE A 250 8.78 9.15 -12.19
N ARG A 251 9.06 10.20 -12.97
CA ARG A 251 10.42 10.78 -13.07
C ARG A 251 10.97 11.24 -11.71
N ARG A 252 10.12 11.85 -10.87
CA ARG A 252 10.51 12.25 -9.50
C ARG A 252 10.81 11.04 -8.62
N ILE A 253 10.02 9.98 -8.75
CA ILE A 253 10.25 8.71 -8.05
C ILE A 253 11.57 8.07 -8.51
N GLU A 254 11.85 8.05 -9.82
CA GLU A 254 13.11 7.52 -10.34
C GLU A 254 14.32 8.29 -9.79
N ALA A 255 14.23 9.62 -9.73
CA ALA A 255 15.28 10.44 -9.11
C ALA A 255 15.47 10.13 -7.61
N SER A 256 14.38 9.91 -6.87
CA SER A 256 14.41 9.46 -5.47
C SER A 256 15.13 8.11 -5.32
N ILE A 257 14.76 7.12 -6.13
CA ILE A 257 15.38 5.79 -6.14
C ILE A 257 16.86 5.88 -6.49
N THR A 258 17.25 6.66 -7.50
CA THR A 258 18.66 6.86 -7.87
C THR A 258 19.45 7.53 -6.74
N SER A 259 18.86 8.52 -6.06
CA SER A 259 19.48 9.12 -4.87
C SER A 259 19.69 8.08 -3.77
N PHE A 260 18.69 7.23 -3.51
CA PHE A 260 18.79 6.13 -2.56
C PHE A 260 19.91 5.14 -2.91
N GLU A 261 20.02 4.74 -4.19
CA GLU A 261 21.07 3.87 -4.70
C GLU A 261 22.47 4.49 -4.59
N SER A 262 22.58 5.82 -4.61
CA SER A 262 23.84 6.51 -4.36
C SER A 262 24.30 6.35 -2.89
N LEU A 263 23.35 6.30 -1.95
CA LEU A 263 23.62 6.20 -0.51
C LEU A 263 23.89 4.78 -0.02
N TYR A 264 23.28 3.78 -0.67
CA TYR A 264 23.32 2.38 -0.24
C TYR A 264 23.81 1.43 -1.34
N ASN A 265 24.21 0.22 -0.95
CA ASN A 265 24.45 -0.86 -1.90
C ASN A 265 23.13 -1.59 -2.11
N VAL A 266 22.57 -1.50 -3.32
CA VAL A 266 21.27 -2.10 -3.64
C VAL A 266 21.44 -3.22 -4.65
N ARG A 267 20.94 -4.41 -4.29
CA ARG A 267 20.95 -5.59 -5.14
C ARG A 267 19.53 -5.97 -5.50
N TYR A 268 19.27 -6.08 -6.80
CA TYR A 268 17.98 -6.48 -7.34
C TYR A 268 17.97 -7.94 -7.79
N ARG A 269 16.82 -8.60 -7.66
CA ARG A 269 16.53 -9.92 -8.22
C ARG A 269 15.06 -10.01 -8.66
N PRO A 270 14.76 -10.32 -9.94
CA PRO A 270 15.71 -10.64 -11.02
C PRO A 270 16.48 -9.39 -11.48
N GLU A 271 15.79 -8.34 -11.92
CA GLU A 271 16.37 -7.03 -12.28
C GLU A 271 15.55 -5.89 -11.67
N LYS A 272 16.11 -4.67 -11.68
CA LYS A 272 15.40 -3.46 -11.26
C LYS A 272 14.16 -3.27 -12.16
N PRO A 273 12.97 -2.98 -11.59
CA PRO A 273 11.77 -2.65 -12.34
C PRO A 273 12.04 -1.50 -13.30
N ALA A 274 11.79 -1.73 -14.58
CA ALA A 274 11.74 -0.66 -15.59
C ALA A 274 10.29 -0.24 -15.77
N PHE A 275 9.92 0.93 -15.25
CA PHE A 275 8.53 1.42 -15.26
C PHE A 275 7.94 1.54 -16.66
N SER A 276 8.76 1.89 -17.65
CA SER A 276 8.37 1.89 -19.07
C SER A 276 7.86 0.52 -19.56
N LEU A 277 8.45 -0.59 -19.09
CA LEU A 277 7.99 -1.93 -19.46
C LEU A 277 6.59 -2.22 -18.88
N PHE A 278 6.30 -1.74 -17.67
CA PHE A 278 4.97 -1.89 -17.06
C PHE A 278 3.90 -1.12 -17.84
N ILE A 279 4.23 0.07 -18.34
CA ILE A 279 3.34 0.86 -19.21
C ILE A 279 3.01 0.05 -20.48
N SER A 280 4.04 -0.42 -21.20
CA SER A 280 3.86 -1.19 -22.44
C SER A 280 3.16 -2.54 -22.24
N GLU A 281 3.37 -3.21 -21.10
CA GLU A 281 2.63 -4.44 -20.74
C GLU A 281 1.15 -4.17 -20.48
N ALA A 282 0.82 -3.07 -19.78
CA ALA A 282 -0.56 -2.68 -19.51
C ALA A 282 -1.30 -2.32 -20.81
N GLU A 283 -0.63 -1.65 -21.74
CA GLU A 283 -1.17 -1.33 -23.07
C GLU A 283 -1.54 -2.59 -23.86
N ARG A 284 -0.63 -3.57 -23.94
CA ARG A 284 -0.83 -4.80 -24.73
C ARG A 284 -2.02 -5.63 -24.25
N LYS A 285 -2.11 -5.91 -22.95
CA LYS A 285 -3.20 -6.75 -22.40
C LYS A 285 -4.59 -6.16 -22.66
N LEU A 286 -4.70 -4.84 -22.57
CA LEU A 286 -5.97 -4.16 -22.77
C LEU A 286 -6.36 -4.14 -24.26
N LYS A 287 -5.41 -4.14 -25.20
CA LYS A 287 -5.67 -4.40 -26.63
C LYS A 287 -6.28 -5.80 -26.83
N ASP A 288 -5.64 -6.83 -26.29
CA ASP A 288 -6.08 -8.22 -26.47
C ASP A 288 -7.48 -8.47 -25.89
N THR A 289 -7.78 -7.85 -24.74
CA THR A 289 -9.13 -7.94 -24.13
C THR A 289 -10.20 -7.28 -25.01
N THR A 290 -9.87 -6.21 -25.73
CA THR A 290 -10.81 -5.54 -26.63
C THR A 290 -10.98 -6.23 -27.99
N SER A 291 -10.02 -7.04 -28.44
CA SER A 291 -10.15 -7.83 -29.67
C SER A 291 -10.99 -9.09 -29.50
N ASP A 292 -11.00 -9.69 -28.31
CA ASP A 292 -11.81 -10.88 -28.01
C ASP A 292 -13.31 -10.57 -27.77
N GLU A 293 -13.65 -9.29 -27.59
CA GLU A 293 -15.04 -8.80 -27.44
C GLU A 293 -15.64 -8.23 -28.75
N ALA A 294 -14.90 -8.28 -29.87
CA ALA A 294 -15.42 -7.87 -31.17
C ALA A 294 -16.09 -9.07 -31.88
N PRO A 295 -17.38 -8.98 -32.27
CA PRO A 295 -18.10 -10.04 -32.98
C PRO A 295 -17.57 -10.30 -34.39
#